data_AF-A0A4W6EAW1-F1
#
_entry.id   AF-A0A4W6EAW1-F1
#
_cell.length_a   1.000
_cell.length_b   1.000
_cell.length_c   1.000
_cell.angle_alpha   90.00
_cell.angle_beta   90.00
_cell.angle_gamma   90.00
#
_symmetry.space_group_name_H-M   'P 1'
#
loop_
_entity.id
_entity.type
_entity.pdbx_description
1 polymer ?
#
loop_
_entity_poly.entity_id
_entity_poly.type
_entity_poly.pdbx_seq_one_letter_code
_entity_poly.pdbx_strand_id
1 'polypeptide(L)'
;MAFSVSCELVFMCLTVLLFIPAQGQLETVTREQPRLDHVIPSCCTAASTAPVVETVKACYEQREHIFPNCKIHAYIFVTESNRAYCVDPSASWLPKRLEKLKERGILCKLL
;
A
#
# COMPACT_ATOMS: atom_id res chain seq x y z
N MET A 1 -9.79 50.45 -48.16
CA MET A 1 -10.43 49.64 -47.11
C MET A 1 -9.54 48.44 -46.85
N ALA A 2 -8.89 48.40 -45.69
CA ALA A 2 -8.01 47.30 -45.29
C ALA A 2 -8.24 47.06 -43.80
N PHE A 3 -9.05 46.06 -43.51
CA PHE A 3 -9.18 45.48 -42.18
C PHE A 3 -7.88 44.73 -41.91
N SER A 4 -7.06 45.21 -40.99
CA SER A 4 -5.90 44.45 -40.51
C SER A 4 -6.19 44.04 -39.07
N VAL A 5 -6.93 42.93 -38.97
CA VAL A 5 -6.64 41.67 -38.23
C VAL A 5 -5.58 41.72 -37.12
N SER A 6 -5.45 42.82 -36.39
CA SER A 6 -4.57 42.96 -35.23
C SER A 6 -5.31 42.66 -33.91
N CYS A 7 -6.64 42.50 -33.97
CA CYS A 7 -7.51 42.45 -32.78
C CYS A 7 -8.00 41.03 -32.42
N GLU A 8 -7.97 40.08 -33.36
CA GLU A 8 -8.48 38.70 -33.17
C GLU A 8 -7.48 37.80 -32.41
N LEU A 9 -6.17 38.05 -32.55
CA LEU A 9 -5.13 37.23 -31.91
C LEU A 9 -5.01 37.47 -30.40
N VAL A 10 -5.41 38.64 -29.91
CA VAL A 10 -5.32 38.98 -28.48
C VAL A 10 -6.46 38.34 -27.69
N PHE A 11 -7.66 38.25 -28.28
CA PHE A 11 -8.83 37.67 -27.61
C PHE A 11 -8.73 36.15 -27.46
N MET A 12 -8.08 35.45 -28.40
CA MET A 12 -7.86 34.00 -28.29
C MET A 12 -6.82 33.62 -27.22
N CYS A 13 -5.86 34.49 -26.90
CA CYS A 13 -4.90 34.21 -25.81
C CYS A 13 -5.52 34.35 -24.41
N LEU A 14 -6.48 35.25 -24.22
CA LEU A 14 -7.10 35.49 -22.91
C LEU A 14 -8.06 34.38 -22.47
N THR A 15 -8.68 33.68 -23.42
CA THR A 15 -9.62 32.60 -23.10
C THR A 15 -8.93 31.29 -22.74
N VAL A 16 -7.71 31.04 -23.22
CA VAL A 16 -6.93 29.84 -22.90
C VAL A 16 -6.38 29.88 -21.45
N LEU A 17 -6.10 31.06 -20.91
CA LEU A 17 -5.56 31.21 -19.55
C LEU A 17 -6.60 31.08 -18.43
N LEU A 18 -7.90 31.13 -18.75
CA LEU A 18 -8.98 31.03 -17.76
C LEU A 18 -9.53 29.61 -17.58
N PHE A 19 -9.06 28.64 -18.37
CA PHE A 19 -9.40 27.23 -18.24
C PHE A 19 -8.23 26.40 -17.69
N ILE A 20 -7.44 26.95 -16.76
CA ILE A 20 -6.72 26.09 -15.83
C ILE A 20 -7.81 25.56 -14.88
N PRO A 21 -8.23 24.29 -14.96
CA PRO A 21 -8.96 23.73 -13.84
C PRO A 21 -7.97 23.84 -12.69
N ALA A 22 -8.33 24.61 -11.66
CA ALA A 22 -7.73 24.44 -10.35
C ALA A 22 -8.04 23.01 -9.94
N GLN A 23 -7.21 22.06 -10.39
CA GLN A 23 -7.05 20.78 -9.76
C GLN A 23 -6.47 21.14 -8.39
N GLY A 24 -7.37 21.44 -7.45
CA GLY A 24 -7.07 21.19 -6.06
C GLY A 24 -6.53 19.77 -6.04
N GLN A 25 -5.24 19.65 -5.77
CA GLN A 25 -4.64 18.39 -5.39
C GLN A 25 -5.47 17.90 -4.21
N LEU A 26 -6.49 17.11 -4.49
CA LEU A 26 -6.76 15.97 -3.65
C LEU A 26 -5.48 15.19 -3.77
N GLU A 27 -4.59 15.38 -2.81
CA GLU A 27 -3.46 14.50 -2.58
C GLU A 27 -4.05 13.13 -2.28
N THR A 28 -4.48 12.42 -3.32
CA THR A 28 -4.24 11.00 -3.40
C THR A 28 -2.75 10.87 -3.21
N VAL A 29 -2.36 10.65 -1.95
CA VAL A 29 -1.08 10.11 -1.53
C VAL A 29 -0.94 8.79 -2.26
N THR A 30 -0.60 8.89 -3.54
CA THR A 30 -0.02 7.81 -4.31
C THR A 30 1.38 7.74 -3.74
N ARG A 31 1.52 7.04 -2.62
CA ARG A 31 2.82 6.58 -2.17
C ARG A 31 3.34 5.76 -3.33
N GLU A 32 4.25 6.31 -4.11
CA GLU A 32 5.13 5.53 -4.96
C GLU A 32 5.80 4.51 -4.04
N GLN A 33 5.20 3.33 -3.95
CA GLN A 33 5.86 2.19 -3.35
C GLN A 33 7.01 1.88 -4.30
N PRO A 34 8.26 1.84 -3.79
CA PRO A 34 9.39 1.38 -4.57
C PRO A 34 8.99 0.05 -5.21
N ARG A 35 9.11 -0.06 -6.54
CA ARG A 35 8.93 -1.33 -7.27
C ARG A 35 10.09 -2.27 -6.91
N LEU A 36 10.05 -2.76 -5.68
CA LEU A 36 10.61 -4.05 -5.33
C LEU A 36 9.53 -5.05 -5.74
N ASP A 37 9.89 -6.19 -6.33
CA ASP A 37 8.97 -7.29 -6.71
C ASP A 37 8.33 -7.95 -5.46
N HIS A 38 7.70 -7.13 -4.62
CA HIS A 38 7.14 -7.48 -3.34
C HIS A 38 5.68 -7.79 -3.60
N VAL A 39 5.41 -9.08 -3.81
CA VAL A 39 4.05 -9.60 -3.85
C VAL A 39 3.40 -9.26 -2.51
N ILE A 40 2.55 -8.23 -2.51
CA ILE A 40 1.72 -7.88 -1.35
C ILE A 40 0.71 -9.03 -1.18
N PRO A 41 0.67 -9.71 -0.04
CA PRO A 41 -0.23 -10.84 0.14
C PRO A 41 -1.70 -10.38 0.16
N SER A 42 -2.61 -11.27 -0.25
CA SER A 42 -4.05 -11.05 -0.09
C SER A 42 -4.45 -10.99 1.38
N CYS A 43 -5.60 -10.36 1.69
CA CYS A 43 -6.16 -10.37 3.05
C CYS A 43 -6.30 -11.80 3.60
N CYS A 44 -6.05 -11.96 4.89
CA CYS A 44 -6.48 -13.13 5.64
C CYS A 44 -7.97 -13.08 5.91
N THR A 45 -8.67 -14.16 5.59
CA THR A 45 -10.08 -14.40 5.96
C THR A 45 -10.22 -15.33 7.17
N ALA A 46 -9.16 -16.07 7.50
CA ALA A 46 -9.00 -16.87 8.70
C ALA A 46 -7.53 -16.84 9.13
N ALA A 47 -7.27 -17.09 10.41
CA ALA A 47 -5.92 -17.15 10.98
C ALA A 47 -5.72 -18.45 11.77
N SER A 48 -4.48 -18.94 11.79
CA SER A 48 -4.12 -20.18 12.46
C SER A 48 -3.18 -19.94 13.64
N THR A 49 -3.38 -20.67 14.73
CA THR A 49 -2.45 -20.71 15.86
C THR A 49 -1.30 -21.71 15.66
N ALA A 50 -1.31 -22.48 14.57
CA ALA A 50 -0.28 -23.48 14.28
C ALA A 50 1.09 -22.82 14.01
N PRO A 51 2.20 -23.37 14.55
CA PRO A 51 3.53 -22.82 14.32
C PRO A 51 3.96 -22.83 12.85
N VAL A 52 4.48 -21.70 12.37
CA VAL A 52 5.15 -21.60 11.06
C VAL A 52 6.63 -21.96 11.22
N VAL A 53 6.99 -23.17 10.81
CA VAL A 53 8.37 -23.69 10.94
C VAL A 53 9.33 -23.13 9.89
N GLU A 54 8.81 -22.68 8.76
CA GLU A 54 9.61 -22.19 7.64
C GLU A 54 10.30 -20.85 7.91
N THR A 55 11.41 -20.62 7.21
CA THR A 55 12.10 -19.33 7.21
C THR A 55 11.22 -18.27 6.59
N VAL A 56 10.90 -17.25 7.39
CA VAL A 56 10.15 -16.07 6.97
C VAL A 56 11.11 -15.07 6.36
N LYS A 57 10.74 -14.53 5.20
CA LYS A 57 11.44 -13.46 4.47
C LYS A 57 10.73 -12.11 4.50
N ALA A 58 9.42 -12.11 4.71
CA ALA A 58 8.64 -10.89 4.91
C ALA A 58 7.50 -11.11 5.91
N CYS A 59 7.15 -10.05 6.64
CA CYS A 59 6.04 -10.05 7.59
C CYS A 59 5.11 -8.87 7.30
N TYR A 60 3.81 -9.11 7.43
CA TYR A 60 2.79 -8.06 7.43
C TYR A 60 1.87 -8.22 8.63
N GLU A 61 1.26 -7.11 9.04
CA GLU A 61 0.19 -7.07 10.03
C GLU A 61 -1.06 -6.52 9.36
N GLN A 62 -2.13 -7.30 9.40
CA GLN A 62 -3.46 -6.93 8.95
C GLN A 62 -4.28 -6.57 10.19
N ARG A 63 -4.81 -5.34 10.27
CA ARG A 63 -5.67 -4.90 11.38
C ARG A 63 -7.13 -4.77 10.93
N GLU A 64 -8.05 -5.19 11.78
CA GLU A 64 -9.49 -5.35 11.50
C GLU A 64 -10.20 -4.09 10.98
N HIS A 65 -9.71 -2.89 11.29
CA HIS A 65 -10.37 -1.63 10.97
C HIS A 65 -9.61 -0.72 10.01
N ILE A 66 -8.48 -1.18 9.47
CA ILE A 66 -7.67 -0.34 8.57
C ILE A 66 -8.04 -0.57 7.11
N PHE A 67 -8.34 -1.80 6.72
CA PHE A 67 -8.67 -2.15 5.34
C PHE A 67 -10.10 -2.67 5.25
N PRO A 68 -10.99 -2.04 4.46
CA PRO A 68 -12.42 -2.36 4.44
C PRO A 68 -12.72 -3.82 4.09
N ASN A 69 -11.82 -4.47 3.35
CA ASN A 69 -11.96 -5.87 2.92
C ASN A 69 -11.19 -6.87 3.80
N CYS A 70 -10.38 -6.40 4.75
CA CYS A 70 -9.58 -7.26 5.62
C CYS A 70 -10.09 -7.18 7.08
N LYS A 71 -11.15 -7.94 7.38
CA LYS A 71 -11.95 -7.80 8.61
C LYS A 71 -11.47 -8.58 9.83
N ILE A 72 -10.26 -9.13 9.82
CA ILE A 72 -9.71 -9.83 10.99
C ILE A 72 -8.33 -9.30 11.32
N HIS A 73 -7.97 -9.31 12.60
CA HIS A 73 -6.58 -9.06 13.01
C HIS A 73 -5.75 -10.33 12.75
N ALA A 74 -4.70 -10.22 11.95
CA ALA A 74 -3.82 -11.34 11.62
C ALA A 74 -2.41 -10.85 11.28
N TYR A 75 -1.42 -11.71 11.50
CA TYR A 75 -0.09 -11.53 10.93
C TYR A 75 0.05 -12.38 9.68
N ILE A 76 0.74 -11.87 8.65
CA ILE A 76 1.00 -12.60 7.41
C ILE A 76 2.48 -12.84 7.30
N PHE A 77 2.88 -14.11 7.37
CA PHE A 77 4.26 -14.51 7.14
C PHE A 77 4.43 -15.02 5.72
N VAL A 78 5.30 -14.36 4.95
CA VAL A 78 5.74 -14.83 3.64
C VAL A 78 7.08 -15.53 3.82
N THR A 79 7.14 -16.80 3.42
CA THR A 79 8.33 -17.65 3.56
C THR A 79 9.25 -17.53 2.36
N GLU A 80 10.49 -18.02 2.51
CA GLU A 80 11.44 -18.17 1.39
C GLU A 80 10.86 -19.00 0.23
N SER A 81 10.01 -19.99 0.55
CA SER A 81 9.27 -20.82 -0.41
C SER A 81 8.08 -20.10 -1.08
N ASN A 82 7.92 -18.79 -0.89
CA ASN A 82 6.81 -17.98 -1.41
C ASN A 82 5.43 -18.40 -0.90
N ARG A 83 5.34 -19.09 0.25
CA ARG A 83 4.07 -19.40 0.90
C ARG A 83 3.70 -18.29 1.86
N ALA A 84 2.41 -17.93 1.87
CA ALA A 84 1.85 -16.99 2.82
C ALA A 84 1.06 -17.73 3.90
N TYR A 85 1.31 -17.41 5.16
CA TYR A 85 0.60 -17.97 6.32
C TYR A 85 -0.07 -16.88 7.12
N CYS A 86 -1.38 -17.02 7.32
CA CYS A 86 -2.17 -16.20 8.22
C CYS A 86 -2.04 -16.72 9.66
N VAL A 87 -1.40 -15.94 10.52
CA VAL A 87 -1.10 -16.29 11.90
C VAL A 87 -2.01 -15.52 12.83
N ASP A 88 -2.65 -16.25 13.74
CA ASP A 88 -3.53 -15.70 14.76
C ASP A 88 -2.71 -14.92 15.80
N PRO A 89 -3.07 -13.66 16.13
CA PRO A 89 -2.39 -12.86 17.15
C PRO A 89 -2.32 -13.52 18.53
N SER A 90 -3.25 -14.42 18.86
CA SER A 90 -3.31 -15.15 20.13
C SER A 90 -2.34 -16.35 20.21
N ALA A 91 -1.64 -16.68 19.11
CA ALA A 91 -0.70 -17.79 19.09
C ALA A 91 0.45 -17.56 20.10
N SER A 92 0.58 -18.45 21.09
CA SER A 92 1.53 -18.29 22.22
C SER A 92 3.00 -18.17 21.80
N TRP A 93 3.36 -18.73 20.64
CA TRP A 93 4.71 -18.69 20.09
C TRP A 93 5.03 -17.41 19.29
N LEU A 94 4.00 -16.65 18.89
CA LEU A 94 4.13 -15.53 17.99
C LEU A 94 4.99 -14.39 18.55
N PRO A 95 4.83 -13.92 19.80
CA PRO A 95 5.66 -12.81 20.32
C PRO A 95 7.16 -13.08 20.22
N LYS A 96 7.58 -14.28 20.66
CA LYS A 96 8.98 -14.72 20.55
C LYS A 96 9.45 -14.87 19.10
N ARG A 97 8.55 -15.26 18.19
CA ARG A 97 8.89 -15.32 16.75
C ARG A 97 9.09 -13.92 16.18
N LEU A 98 8.23 -12.96 16.51
CA LEU A 98 8.33 -11.58 16.05
C LEU A 98 9.63 -10.92 16.52
N GLU A 99 10.05 -11.16 17.76
CA GLU A 99 11.36 -10.71 18.27
C GLU A 99 12.52 -11.24 17.42
N LYS A 100 12.54 -12.55 17.15
CA LYS A 100 13.56 -13.17 16.28
C LYS A 100 13.55 -12.63 14.86
N LEU A 101 12.38 -12.28 14.32
CA LEU A 101 12.28 -11.65 13.01
C LEU A 101 12.87 -10.24 13.03
N LYS A 102 12.58 -9.46 14.08
CA LYS A 102 13.15 -8.14 14.29
C LYS A 102 14.67 -8.17 14.41
N GLU A 103 15.24 -9.13 15.15
CA GLU A 103 16.69 -9.34 15.26
C GLU A 103 17.34 -9.62 13.89
N ARG A 104 16.59 -10.24 12.97
CA ARG A 104 17.02 -10.51 11.58
C ARG A 104 16.74 -9.33 10.63
N GLY A 105 16.25 -8.19 11.13
CA GLY A 105 15.89 -7.03 10.30
C GLY A 105 14.55 -7.16 9.57
N ILE A 106 13.71 -8.13 9.92
CA ILE A 106 12.39 -8.35 9.33
C ILE A 106 11.34 -7.75 10.26
N LEU A 107 10.88 -6.54 9.93
CA LEU A 107 9.79 -5.86 10.63
C LEU A 107 8.46 -6.11 9.91
N CYS A 108 7.41 -6.36 10.68
CA CYS A 108 6.06 -6.50 10.14
C CYS A 108 5.57 -5.14 9.64
N LYS A 109 5.29 -5.05 8.35
CA LYS A 109 4.71 -3.86 7.73
C LYS A 109 3.19 -3.92 7.89
N LEU A 110 2.52 -2.78 7.98
CA LEU A 110 1.08 -2.80 7.84
C LEU A 110 0.74 -3.27 6.41
N LEU A 111 -0.22 -4.20 6.29
CA LEU A 111 -0.69 -4.70 5.00
C LEU A 111 -1.16 -3.55 4.10
#